data_AF-A0A7C4B7B1-F1
#
_entry.id   AF-A0A7C4B7B1-F1
#
_cell.length_a   1.000
_cell.length_b   1.000
_cell.length_c   1.000
_cell.angle_alpha   90.00
_cell.angle_beta   90.00
_cell.angle_gamma   90.00
#
_symmetry.space_group_name_H-M   'P 1'
#
loop_
_entity.id
_entity.type
_entity.pdbx_description
1 polymer ?
#
loop_
_entity_poly.entity_id
_entity_poly.type
_entity_poly.pdbx_seq_one_letter_code
_entity_poly.pdbx_strand_id
1 'polypeptide(L)' 'MARIAVVDRYGSFLAVKDGRFQLRCGNEVLWDLAPVELEAIVFTIDGASISAAAVKLANNFLIDLVFLDG' A
#
# COMPACT_ATOMS: atom_id res chain seq x y z
N MET A 1 16.34 1.44 -8.38
CA MET A 1 15.45 0.44 -8.99
C MET A 1 14.14 0.57 -8.26
N ALA A 2 13.07 1.05 -8.92
CA ALA A 2 11.77 1.20 -8.29
C ALA A 2 11.15 -0.19 -8.04
N ARG A 3 10.35 -0.32 -6.98
CA ARG A 3 9.73 -1.58 -6.57
C ARG A 3 8.21 -1.50 -6.66
N ILE A 4 7.58 -2.64 -6.90
CA ILE A 4 6.14 -2.82 -6.78
C ILE A 4 5.87 -3.44 -5.40
N ALA A 5 5.00 -2.82 -4.61
CA ALA A 5 4.48 -3.44 -3.39
C ALA A 5 3.18 -4.17 -3.68
N VAL A 6 3.00 -5.35 -3.09
CA VAL A 6 1.82 -6.18 -3.29
C VAL A 6 1.03 -6.29 -1.99
N VAL A 7 -0.29 -6.17 -2.11
CA VAL A 7 -1.28 -6.41 -1.05
C VAL A 7 -2.10 -7.64 -1.42
N ASP A 8 -1.81 -8.76 -0.76
CA ASP A 8 -2.31 -10.10 -1.10
C ASP A 8 -3.02 -10.82 0.06
N ARG A 9 -3.12 -10.20 1.25
CA ARG A 9 -3.78 -10.81 2.42
C ARG A 9 -5.14 -10.17 2.72
N TYR A 10 -6.15 -11.01 2.90
CA TYR A 10 -7.47 -10.60 3.40
C TYR A 10 -7.34 -9.92 4.76
N GLY A 11 -8.08 -8.81 4.96
CA GLY A 11 -8.02 -8.01 6.19
C GLY A 11 -6.83 -7.05 6.26
N SER A 12 -6.05 -6.91 5.18
CA SER A 12 -4.97 -5.94 5.13
C SER A 12 -5.49 -4.51 5.11
N PHE A 13 -4.76 -3.60 5.76
CA PHE A 13 -5.03 -2.17 5.76
C PHE A 13 -3.76 -1.39 5.43
N LEU A 14 -3.80 -0.63 4.32
CA LEU A 14 -2.74 0.26 3.91
C LEU A 14 -2.92 1.65 4.54
N ALA A 15 -2.02 1.97 5.47
CA ALA A 15 -2.01 3.23 6.21
C ALA A 15 -0.75 4.06 5.89
N VAL A 16 -0.75 5.30 6.36
CA VAL A 16 0.44 6.14 6.42
C VAL A 16 0.83 6.35 7.88
N LYS A 17 2.11 6.15 8.18
CA LYS A 17 2.71 6.46 9.46
C LYS A 17 4.08 7.09 9.22
N ASP A 18 4.34 8.24 9.84
CA ASP A 18 5.63 8.94 9.75
C ASP A 18 6.12 9.19 8.31
N GLY A 19 5.17 9.50 7.40
CA GLY A 19 5.45 9.76 5.98
C GLY A 19 5.76 8.51 5.15
N ARG A 20 5.59 7.31 5.71
CA ARG A 20 5.84 6.02 5.07
C ARG A 20 4.54 5.25 4.88
N PHE A 21 4.50 4.38 3.87
CA PHE A 21 3.43 3.42 3.72
C PHE A 21 3.62 2.27 4.68
N GLN A 22 2.54 1.87 5.34
CA GLN A 22 2.56 0.74 6.23
C GLN A 22 1.37 -0.18 5.94
N LEU A 23 1.66 -1.41 5.54
CA LEU A 23 0.64 -2.44 5.39
C LEU A 23 0.52 -3.22 6.68
N ARG A 24 -0.70 -3.28 7.23
CA ARG A 24 -1.01 -4.01 8.45
C ARG A 24 -2.03 -5.10 8.19
N CYS A 25 -1.97 -6.20 8.91
CA CYS A 25 -3.01 -7.22 8.93
C CYS A 25 -3.24 -7.65 10.37
N GLY A 26 -4.38 -7.25 10.94
CA GLY A 26 -4.60 -7.34 12.40
C GLY A 26 -3.55 -6.52 13.19
N ASN A 27 -2.82 -7.18 14.08
CA ASN A 27 -1.78 -6.55 14.91
C ASN A 27 -0.37 -6.62 14.28
N GLU A 28 -0.22 -7.23 13.10
CA GLU A 28 1.06 -7.39 12.43
C GLU A 28 1.30 -6.26 11.42
N VAL A 29 2.53 -5.74 11.37
CA VAL A 29 3.01 -4.88 10.28
C VAL A 29 3.72 -5.78 9.27
N LEU A 30 3.13 -5.94 8.09
CA LEU A 30 3.67 -6.80 7.03
C LEU A 30 4.88 -6.16 6.36
N TRP A 31 4.79 -4.86 6.11
CA TRP A 31 5.91 -4.06 5.59
C TRP A 31 5.71 -2.57 5.86
N ASP A 32 6.84 -1.85 5.82
CA ASP A 32 6.94 -0.42 6.08
C ASP A 32 7.94 0.20 5.07
N LEU A 33 7.43 0.92 4.08
CA LEU A 33 8.17 1.33 2.88
C LEU A 33 8.14 2.84 2.68
N ALA A 34 9.27 3.41 2.27
CA ALA A 34 9.32 4.81 1.89
C ALA A 34 8.67 4.98 0.51
N PRO A 35 7.94 6.07 0.25
CA PRO A 35 7.31 6.28 -1.04
C PRO A 35 8.33 6.37 -2.19
N VAL A 36 9.52 6.89 -1.95
CA VAL A 36 10.61 7.00 -2.95
C VAL A 36 11.14 5.65 -3.45
N GLU A 37 10.78 4.55 -2.78
CA GLU A 37 11.20 3.20 -3.14
C GLU A 37 10.21 2.54 -4.12
N LEU A 38 9.03 3.15 -4.34
CA LEU A 38 7.89 2.54 -5.00
C LEU A 38 7.54 3.21 -6.33
N GLU A 39 7.12 2.41 -7.30
CA GLU A 39 6.43 2.87 -8.52
C GLU A 39 4.94 2.55 -8.48
N ALA A 40 4.56 1.45 -7.81
CA ALA A 40 3.17 1.02 -7.71
C ALA A 40 2.90 0.26 -6.41
N ILE A 41 1.63 0.29 -5.99
CA ILE A 41 1.07 -0.59 -4.96
C ILE A 41 -0.13 -1.31 -5.58
N VAL A 42 -0.03 -2.63 -5.66
CA VAL A 42 -1.01 -3.48 -6.35
C VAL A 42 -1.79 -4.29 -5.33
N PHE A 43 -3.11 -4.16 -5.37
CA PHE A 43 -4.05 -4.95 -4.60
C PHE A 43 -4.53 -6.12 -5.45
N THR A 44 -4.29 -7.35 -4.98
CA THR A 44 -4.65 -8.60 -5.67
C THR A 44 -5.67 -9.42 -4.87
N ILE A 45 -6.37 -8.79 -3.92
CA ILE A 45 -7.29 -9.45 -3.01
C ILE A 45 -8.52 -8.58 -2.72
N ASP A 46 -9.70 -9.19 -2.78
CA ASP A 46 -10.94 -8.60 -2.30
C ASP A 46 -11.03 -8.76 -0.78
N GLY A 47 -10.93 -7.66 -0.04
CA GLY A 47 -10.91 -7.67 1.42
C GLY A 47 -9.72 -6.95 2.06
N ALA A 48 -8.92 -6.24 1.26
CA ALA A 48 -8.00 -5.23 1.75
C ALA A 48 -8.67 -3.84 1.74
N SER A 49 -8.12 -2.93 2.55
CA SER A 49 -8.58 -1.54 2.62
C SER A 49 -7.40 -0.58 2.58
N ILE A 50 -7.66 0.66 2.18
CA ILE A 50 -6.65 1.73 2.08
C ILE A 50 -7.17 3.00 2.74
N SER A 51 -6.30 3.70 3.46
CA SER A 51 -6.60 5.01 4.03
C SER A 51 -6.54 6.12 2.98
N ALA A 52 -7.37 7.17 3.14
CA ALA A 52 -7.27 8.36 2.29
C ALA A 52 -5.89 9.04 2.37
N ALA A 53 -5.21 8.93 3.52
CA ALA A 53 -3.84 9.42 3.68
C ALA A 53 -2.84 8.67 2.78
N ALA A 54 -3.00 7.35 2.63
CA ALA A 54 -2.19 6.55 1.72
C ALA A 54 -2.47 6.92 0.25
N VAL A 55 -3.73 7.13 -0.13
CA VAL A 55 -4.08 7.63 -1.48
C VAL A 55 -3.39 8.97 -1.75
N LYS A 56 -3.44 9.91 -0.79
CA LYS A 56 -2.79 11.21 -0.95
C LYS A 56 -1.26 11.09 -1.05
N LEU A 57 -0.64 10.24 -0.25
CA LEU A 57 0.80 10.01 -0.31
C LEU A 57 1.21 9.39 -1.66
N ALA A 58 0.44 8.43 -2.16
CA ALA A 58 0.70 7.83 -3.47
C ALA A 58 0.66 8.88 -4.59
N ASN A 59 -0.38 9.72 -4.61
CA ASN A 59 -0.50 10.80 -5.59
C ASN A 59 0.66 11.80 -5.53
N ASN A 60 1.12 12.17 -4.33
CA ASN A 60 2.24 13.11 -4.18
C ASN A 60 3.56 12.58 -4.75
N PHE A 61 3.72 11.26 -4.81
CA PHE A 61 4.93 10.59 -5.30
C PHE A 61 4.73 9.91 -6.66
N LEU A 62 3.57 10.14 -7.31
CA LEU A 62 3.21 9.54 -8.61
C LEU A 62 3.28 8.00 -8.57
N ILE A 63 2.83 7.41 -7.46
CA ILE A 63 2.78 5.96 -7.26
C ILE A 63 1.42 5.45 -7.73
N ASP A 64 1.42 4.49 -8.64
CA ASP A 64 0.20 3.89 -9.15
C ASP A 64 -0.48 3.03 -8.08
N LEU A 65 -1.77 3.26 -7.85
CA LEU A 65 -2.62 2.39 -7.05
C LEU A 65 -3.46 1.53 -7.99
N VAL A 66 -3.15 0.24 -8.05
CA VAL A 66 -3.80 -0.70 -8.97
C VAL A 66 -4.61 -1.71 -8.19
N PHE A 67 -5.87 -1.89 -8.56
CA PHE A 67 -6.76 -2.90 -8.00
C PHE A 67 -7.05 -3.91 -9.11
N LEU A 68 -6.59 -5.14 -8.91
CA LEU A 68 -6.82 -6.25 -9.83
C LEU A 68 -7.96 -7.11 -9.28
N ASP A 69 -8.90 -7.43 -10.16
CA ASP A 69 -9.95 -8.42 -9.95
C ASP A 69 -9.58 -9.69 -10.75
N GLY A 70 -9.81 -10.86 -10.18
CA GLY A 70 -9.40 -12.16 -10.71
C GLY A 70 -10.57 -13.02 -11.15
#